data_AF-A0A2N0UWU7-F1
#
_entry.id   AF-A0A2N0UWU7-F1
#
_cell.length_a   1.000
_cell.length_b   1.000
_cell.length_c   1.000
_cell.angle_alpha   90.00
_cell.angle_beta   90.00
_cell.angle_gamma   90.00
#
_symmetry.space_group_name_H-M   'P 1'
#
loop_
_entity.id
_entity.type
_entity.pdbx_description
1 polymer ?
#
loop_
_entity_poly.entity_id
_entity_poly.type
_entity_poly.pdbx_seq_one_letter_code
_entity_poly.pdbx_strand_id
1 'polypeptide(L)'
;MTKKLISMLLSIAMVLSVAVVGISGVYAAIDNDDRYVPSEETATKRLYFVMPESWKNEKFGADSAGIFWWNGSDACVFNGGSSQAAPWPGYKMQVYDADANIFYIDIPSDVPNIIFNNCLNGGEREEDAETGKVTFEFGEEQFKAAMQTKDVCCDYYSEGDSTYYDKLLDGEFWAKAQEAVEGNDKTFLGNFKDNFFIDTDFDLGISMTFNNMIFVINPNDYDVSVLSGKVLYGGEFYFFYGKNEETGKYEYGGLPNYDMAKENGVVSVLDKSVFPNPSVQPTDPFNDMIYGDVNNDGLITIVDATIVQKYIVNVAQLDNVNQKLADVDVDGVITVKDATAVQKYIVNVDGYGKTGEKFAAA
;
A
#
# COMPACT_ATOMS: atom_id res chain seq x y z
N MET A 1 -15.71 -3.31 -58.83
CA MET A 1 -14.56 -2.41 -58.69
C MET A 1 -14.49 -1.98 -57.22
N THR A 2 -13.72 -2.66 -56.36
CA THR A 2 -12.31 -2.37 -55.94
C THR A 2 -12.11 -1.22 -54.94
N LYS A 3 -12.00 -1.60 -53.65
CA LYS A 3 -11.00 -1.26 -52.60
C LYS A 3 -10.51 0.19 -52.38
N LYS A 4 -10.56 0.63 -51.10
CA LYS A 4 -9.44 1.01 -50.16
C LYS A 4 -10.02 1.94 -49.05
N LEU A 5 -10.03 1.67 -47.74
CA LEU A 5 -8.95 1.51 -46.72
C LEU A 5 -7.99 2.72 -46.58
N ILE A 6 -8.29 3.61 -45.62
CA ILE A 6 -7.43 4.54 -44.84
C ILE A 6 -8.22 4.77 -43.53
N SER A 7 -7.93 4.25 -42.34
CA SER A 7 -6.74 4.15 -41.48
C SER A 7 -6.22 5.47 -40.89
N MET A 8 -6.33 5.55 -39.55
CA MET A 8 -5.37 6.15 -38.59
C MET A 8 -5.24 7.68 -38.42
N LEU A 9 -5.54 8.17 -37.19
CA LEU A 9 -4.60 8.79 -36.23
C LEU A 9 -5.15 9.99 -35.43
N LEU A 10 -5.07 9.84 -34.10
CA LEU A 10 -4.66 10.83 -33.08
C LEU A 10 -5.63 11.98 -32.69
N SER A 11 -6.15 11.91 -31.47
CA SER A 11 -5.96 12.97 -30.46
C SER A 11 -6.46 12.52 -29.08
N ILE A 12 -5.74 11.57 -28.46
CA ILE A 12 -5.68 11.53 -26.99
C ILE A 12 -4.88 12.78 -26.61
N ALA A 13 -5.55 13.78 -26.05
CA ALA A 13 -4.92 14.96 -25.50
C ALA A 13 -4.12 14.53 -24.25
N MET A 14 -2.86 14.13 -24.44
CA MET A 14 -1.86 14.19 -23.39
C MET A 14 -1.68 15.66 -23.05
N VAL A 15 -2.28 16.12 -21.96
CA VAL A 15 -1.93 17.41 -21.36
C VAL A 15 -0.54 17.24 -20.75
N LEU A 16 0.49 17.50 -21.57
CA LEU A 16 1.83 17.82 -21.10
C LEU A 16 1.79 19.28 -20.64
N SER A 17 1.58 19.50 -19.34
CA SER A 17 1.96 20.76 -18.70
C SER A 17 3.03 20.50 -17.66
N VAL A 18 4.26 20.22 -18.11
CA VAL A 18 5.44 20.38 -17.26
C VAL A 18 5.92 21.82 -17.46
N ALA A 19 5.62 22.68 -16.49
CA ALA A 19 6.33 23.94 -16.37
C ALA A 19 7.74 23.60 -15.86
N VAL A 20 8.72 23.59 -16.78
CA VAL A 20 10.13 23.47 -16.42
C VAL A 20 10.53 24.74 -15.67
N VAL A 21 10.58 24.67 -14.34
CA VAL A 21 11.35 25.61 -13.53
C VAL A 21 12.72 24.98 -13.36
N GLY A 22 13.73 25.56 -14.02
CA GLY A 22 15.10 25.10 -13.91
C GLY A 22 15.58 25.22 -12.47
N ILE A 23 15.80 24.09 -11.81
CA ILE A 23 16.50 24.00 -10.55
C ILE A 23 17.70 23.10 -10.82
N SER A 24 18.89 23.70 -10.88
CA SER A 24 20.14 22.95 -10.98
C SER A 24 20.41 22.26 -9.64
N GLY A 25 20.06 20.98 -9.55
CA GLY A 25 20.35 20.11 -8.41
C GLY A 25 19.81 18.70 -8.65
N VAL A 26 20.67 17.69 -8.56
CA VAL A 26 20.37 16.26 -8.79
C VAL A 26 19.67 15.65 -7.58
N TYR A 27 18.49 16.11 -7.15
CA TYR A 27 17.66 15.49 -6.10
C TYR A 27 16.20 15.94 -6.25
N ALA A 28 15.21 15.12 -5.89
CA ALA A 28 13.80 15.52 -5.99
C ALA A 28 13.49 16.81 -5.23
N ALA A 29 12.92 17.76 -5.94
CA ALA A 29 12.49 19.02 -5.35
C ALA A 29 10.99 18.91 -5.03
N ILE A 30 10.59 19.13 -3.79
CA ILE A 30 9.19 19.36 -3.48
C ILE A 30 8.78 20.69 -4.14
N ASP A 31 7.68 20.72 -4.89
CA ASP A 31 7.18 21.98 -5.48
C ASP A 31 6.46 22.85 -4.43
N ASN A 32 6.03 24.05 -4.83
CA ASN A 32 5.35 24.99 -3.92
C ASN A 32 3.97 24.49 -3.42
N ASP A 33 3.44 23.42 -3.99
CA ASP A 33 2.19 22.78 -3.62
C ASP A 33 2.43 21.46 -2.84
N ASP A 34 3.64 21.26 -2.30
CA ASP A 34 4.08 20.06 -1.58
C ASP A 34 4.09 18.78 -2.43
N ARG A 35 4.17 18.91 -3.76
CA ARG A 35 4.15 17.76 -4.67
C ARG A 35 5.56 17.31 -5.01
N TYR A 36 5.67 16.02 -5.33
CA TYR A 36 6.92 15.44 -5.81
C TYR A 36 7.32 15.98 -7.20
N VAL A 37 8.57 16.43 -7.34
CA VAL A 37 9.20 16.69 -8.64
C VAL A 37 10.40 15.74 -8.79
N PRO A 38 10.38 14.82 -9.77
CA PRO A 38 11.48 13.90 -9.98
C PRO A 38 12.79 14.62 -10.30
N SER A 39 13.91 14.07 -9.83
CA SER A 39 15.23 14.55 -10.24
C SER A 39 15.47 14.30 -11.75
N GLU A 40 16.34 15.08 -12.39
CA GLU A 40 16.72 14.83 -13.79
C GLU A 40 17.23 13.39 -13.93
N GLU A 41 16.75 12.66 -14.93
CA GLU A 41 17.07 11.25 -15.23
C GLU A 41 16.38 10.17 -14.36
N THR A 42 15.58 10.52 -13.35
CA THR A 42 14.80 9.53 -12.59
C THR A 42 13.69 8.92 -13.46
N ALA A 43 13.78 7.62 -13.72
CA ALA A 43 12.70 6.86 -14.34
C ALA A 43 11.51 6.79 -13.38
N THR A 44 10.31 7.07 -13.87
CA THR A 44 9.09 7.09 -13.07
C THR A 44 7.99 6.20 -13.63
N LYS A 45 7.09 5.77 -12.74
CA LYS A 45 5.83 5.10 -13.05
C LYS A 45 4.68 5.93 -12.51
N ARG A 46 3.61 6.07 -13.31
CA ARG A 46 2.42 6.80 -12.91
C ARG A 46 1.46 5.89 -12.18
N LEU A 47 1.01 6.30 -11.01
CA LEU A 47 -0.07 5.64 -10.26
C LEU A 47 -1.26 6.58 -10.15
N TYR A 48 -2.46 6.01 -10.19
CA TYR A 48 -3.70 6.72 -9.90
C TYR A 48 -4.27 6.23 -8.57
N PHE A 49 -4.95 7.13 -7.86
CA PHE A 49 -5.66 6.81 -6.63
C PHE A 49 -7.02 7.47 -6.64
N VAL A 50 -8.07 6.67 -6.41
CA VAL A 50 -9.39 7.19 -6.08
C VAL A 50 -9.48 7.36 -4.57
N MET A 51 -9.34 8.59 -4.10
CA MET A 51 -9.54 8.85 -2.68
C MET A 51 -11.04 8.72 -2.37
N PRO A 52 -11.44 7.97 -1.34
CA PRO A 52 -12.82 7.96 -0.87
C PRO A 52 -13.30 9.36 -0.50
N GLU A 53 -14.55 9.71 -0.81
CA GLU A 53 -15.11 10.99 -0.37
C GLU A 53 -15.17 11.06 1.18
N SER A 54 -15.32 9.90 1.85
CA SER A 54 -15.30 9.79 3.31
C SER A 54 -13.94 10.10 3.95
N TRP A 55 -12.85 10.11 3.18
CA TRP A 55 -11.53 10.49 3.67
C TRP A 55 -11.33 12.00 3.72
N LYS A 56 -12.22 12.79 3.13
CA LYS A 56 -12.16 14.25 3.23
C LYS A 56 -12.56 14.71 4.62
N ASN A 57 -11.88 15.73 5.11
CA ASN A 57 -12.19 16.36 6.39
C ASN A 57 -11.98 17.87 6.33
N GLU A 58 -13.09 18.62 6.24
CA GLU A 58 -13.06 20.08 6.16
C GLU A 58 -12.45 20.73 7.42
N LYS A 59 -12.71 20.16 8.60
CA LYS A 59 -12.22 20.72 9.88
C LYS A 59 -10.70 20.76 9.95
N PHE A 60 -10.03 19.77 9.39
CA PHE A 60 -8.57 19.64 9.41
C PHE A 60 -7.92 19.92 8.05
N GLY A 61 -8.68 20.37 7.05
CA GLY A 61 -8.16 20.70 5.72
C GLY A 61 -7.70 19.48 4.89
N ALA A 62 -8.21 18.29 5.19
CA ALA A 62 -7.94 17.10 4.40
C ALA A 62 -8.84 17.06 3.16
N ASP A 63 -8.45 17.74 2.09
CA ASP A 63 -9.22 17.80 0.83
C ASP A 63 -8.51 17.14 -0.36
N SER A 64 -7.28 16.65 -0.13
CA SER A 64 -6.36 16.17 -1.16
C SER A 64 -5.79 14.80 -0.78
N ALA A 65 -5.35 14.03 -1.77
CA ALA A 65 -4.61 12.80 -1.50
C ALA A 65 -3.11 13.07 -1.30
N GLY A 66 -2.49 12.26 -0.45
CA GLY A 66 -1.06 12.21 -0.23
C GLY A 66 -0.53 10.79 -0.40
N ILE A 67 0.79 10.67 -0.53
CA ILE A 67 1.47 9.40 -0.70
C ILE A 67 2.86 9.43 -0.06
N PHE A 68 3.20 8.37 0.66
CA PHE A 68 4.45 8.23 1.37
C PHE A 68 5.19 6.96 0.93
N TRP A 69 6.51 7.04 0.77
CA TRP A 69 7.40 5.89 0.61
C TRP A 69 8.70 6.11 1.37
N TRP A 70 9.22 5.07 2.01
CA TRP A 70 10.47 5.14 2.79
C TRP A 70 11.66 4.44 2.12
N ASN A 71 11.43 3.71 1.03
CA ASN A 71 12.44 2.97 0.28
C ASN A 71 12.36 3.32 -1.21
N GLY A 72 13.50 3.21 -1.90
CA GLY A 72 13.66 3.64 -3.29
C GLY A 72 14.23 5.04 -3.38
N SER A 73 14.34 5.55 -4.61
CA SER A 73 14.82 6.89 -4.86
C SER A 73 13.88 7.94 -4.25
N ASP A 74 14.45 9.07 -3.83
CA ASP A 74 13.72 10.22 -3.29
C ASP A 74 12.74 9.92 -2.13
N ALA A 75 13.11 8.95 -1.29
CA ALA A 75 12.34 8.51 -0.13
C ALA A 75 11.94 9.66 0.81
N CYS A 76 10.73 9.56 1.35
CA CYS A 76 10.20 10.42 2.40
C CYS A 76 10.92 10.19 3.73
N VAL A 77 10.75 11.12 4.68
CA VAL A 77 11.31 11.03 6.03
C VAL A 77 10.20 11.12 7.08
N PHE A 78 10.31 10.37 8.18
CA PHE A 78 9.32 10.46 9.26
C PHE A 78 9.43 11.80 10.03
N ASN A 79 10.66 12.27 10.33
CA ASN A 79 10.88 13.34 11.32
C ASN A 79 11.47 14.64 10.76
N GLY A 80 11.10 15.04 9.53
CA GLY A 80 11.55 16.33 8.93
C GLY A 80 13.07 16.59 8.96
N GLY A 81 13.86 15.52 9.14
CA GLY A 81 15.27 15.61 9.52
C GLY A 81 16.20 16.02 8.38
N SER A 82 15.71 16.02 7.15
CA SER A 82 16.37 16.65 6.01
C SER A 82 15.39 17.64 5.38
N SER A 83 15.90 18.83 5.02
CA SER A 83 15.12 19.87 4.34
C SER A 83 14.80 19.53 2.87
N GLN A 84 14.93 18.26 2.47
CA GLN A 84 14.99 17.80 1.09
C GLN A 84 14.07 16.61 0.79
N ALA A 85 13.52 15.96 1.83
CA ALA A 85 12.57 14.86 1.69
C ALA A 85 11.23 15.24 2.31
N ALA A 86 10.12 14.77 1.73
CA ALA A 86 8.81 15.07 2.27
C ALA A 86 8.66 14.43 3.66
N PRO A 87 8.31 15.19 4.71
CA PRO A 87 7.96 14.61 5.99
C PRO A 87 6.66 13.82 5.86
N TRP A 88 6.36 12.93 6.80
CA TRP A 88 5.01 12.37 6.92
C TRP A 88 3.95 13.51 6.90
N PRO A 89 2.90 13.45 6.06
CA PRO A 89 2.33 12.28 5.36
C PRO A 89 2.84 12.05 3.93
N GLY A 90 4.00 12.57 3.57
CA GLY A 90 4.62 12.41 2.26
C GLY A 90 4.22 13.49 1.27
N TYR A 91 4.30 13.18 -0.02
CA TYR A 91 4.06 14.14 -1.09
C TYR A 91 2.56 14.29 -1.37
N LYS A 92 2.12 15.52 -1.63
CA LYS A 92 0.78 15.80 -2.15
C LYS A 92 0.65 15.25 -3.56
N MET A 93 -0.43 14.52 -3.84
CA MET A 93 -0.72 13.99 -5.18
C MET A 93 -1.31 15.07 -6.10
N GLN A 94 -1.12 14.92 -7.40
CA GLN A 94 -1.76 15.79 -8.39
C GLN A 94 -3.23 15.43 -8.58
N VAL A 95 -4.07 16.44 -8.83
CA VAL A 95 -5.49 16.23 -9.12
C VAL A 95 -5.64 15.82 -10.59
N TYR A 96 -6.21 14.64 -10.83
CA TYR A 96 -6.58 14.19 -12.18
C TYR A 96 -7.98 14.70 -12.54
N ASP A 97 -8.96 14.45 -11.67
CA ASP A 97 -10.33 14.95 -11.78
C ASP A 97 -10.89 15.15 -10.36
N ALA A 98 -11.14 16.40 -9.99
CA ALA A 98 -11.59 16.78 -8.65
C ALA A 98 -13.01 16.28 -8.34
N ASP A 99 -13.89 16.24 -9.34
CA ASP A 99 -15.28 15.83 -9.17
C ASP A 99 -15.37 14.33 -8.92
N ALA A 100 -14.52 13.53 -9.58
CA ALA A 100 -14.40 12.10 -9.40
C ALA A 100 -13.49 11.70 -8.21
N ASN A 101 -12.83 12.67 -7.56
CA ASN A 101 -11.85 12.46 -6.49
C ASN A 101 -10.67 11.55 -6.89
N ILE A 102 -10.22 11.72 -8.14
CA ILE A 102 -9.09 10.96 -8.72
C ILE A 102 -7.84 11.82 -8.67
N PHE A 103 -6.78 11.22 -8.13
CA PHE A 103 -5.46 11.80 -8.02
C PHE A 103 -4.45 10.93 -8.77
N TYR A 104 -3.31 11.51 -9.13
CA TYR A 104 -2.19 10.77 -9.70
C TYR A 104 -0.86 11.24 -9.12
N ILE A 105 0.17 10.42 -9.29
CA ILE A 105 1.56 10.76 -9.02
C ILE A 105 2.50 9.96 -9.93
N ASP A 106 3.62 10.58 -10.32
CA ASP A 106 4.74 9.91 -10.97
C ASP A 106 5.80 9.60 -9.92
N ILE A 107 5.83 8.37 -9.39
CA ILE A 107 6.84 7.94 -8.40
C ILE A 107 8.08 7.34 -9.09
N PRO A 108 9.26 7.33 -8.45
CA PRO A 108 10.41 6.60 -8.98
C PRO A 108 10.10 5.12 -9.19
N SER A 109 10.61 4.57 -10.28
CA SER A 109 10.31 3.19 -10.66
C SER A 109 10.85 2.15 -9.66
N ASP A 110 11.89 2.50 -8.89
CA ASP A 110 12.53 1.66 -7.87
C ASP A 110 11.86 1.71 -6.49
N VAL A 111 10.72 2.43 -6.35
CA VAL A 111 9.93 2.43 -5.11
C VAL A 111 9.16 1.11 -5.00
N PRO A 112 9.39 0.32 -3.94
CA PRO A 112 8.76 -0.99 -3.79
C PRO A 112 7.43 -0.95 -3.05
N ASN A 113 7.27 -0.02 -2.10
CA ASN A 113 6.08 0.10 -1.26
C ASN A 113 5.70 1.56 -1.04
N ILE A 114 4.40 1.80 -0.94
CA ILE A 114 3.80 3.12 -0.71
C ILE A 114 2.68 3.03 0.32
N ILE A 115 2.32 4.17 0.89
CA ILE A 115 1.09 4.37 1.66
C ILE A 115 0.32 5.54 1.03
N PHE A 116 -0.88 5.28 0.52
CA PHE A 116 -1.81 6.35 0.15
C PHE A 116 -2.48 6.89 1.41
N ASN A 117 -2.69 8.21 1.46
CA ASN A 117 -3.34 8.88 2.58
C ASN A 117 -4.14 10.10 2.11
N ASN A 118 -4.83 10.78 3.02
CA ASN A 118 -5.59 12.00 2.74
C ASN A 118 -4.81 13.30 2.97
N CYS A 119 -3.48 13.26 2.81
CA CYS A 119 -2.56 14.38 2.95
C CYS A 119 -2.64 15.11 4.31
N LEU A 120 -3.18 14.46 5.34
CA LEU A 120 -3.33 15.00 6.69
C LEU A 120 -2.38 14.27 7.65
N ASN A 121 -1.53 15.03 8.33
CA ASN A 121 -0.78 14.49 9.45
C ASN A 121 -1.71 14.33 10.68
N GLY A 122 -1.92 13.08 11.09
CA GLY A 122 -2.74 12.74 12.27
C GLY A 122 -2.01 12.88 13.61
N GLY A 123 -0.69 13.01 13.59
CA GLY A 123 0.16 12.94 14.77
C GLY A 123 0.25 11.53 15.36
N GLU A 124 1.07 11.39 16.39
CA GLU A 124 1.24 10.11 17.10
C GLU A 124 0.17 9.88 18.17
N ARG A 125 -0.18 8.60 18.37
CA ARG A 125 -0.95 8.12 19.51
C ARG A 125 0.03 7.39 20.43
N GLU A 126 0.14 7.86 21.65
CA GLU A 126 0.93 7.20 22.69
C GLU A 126 -0.01 6.68 23.78
N GLU A 127 0.31 5.51 24.31
CA GLU A 127 -0.36 4.94 25.47
C GLU A 127 0.66 4.74 26.57
N ASP A 128 0.41 5.37 27.72
CA ASP A 128 1.28 5.24 28.88
C ASP A 128 1.17 3.82 29.47
N ALA A 129 2.28 3.10 29.46
CA ALA A 129 2.41 1.71 29.91
C ALA A 129 1.88 1.45 31.33
N GLU A 130 2.06 2.41 32.23
CA GLU A 130 1.77 2.25 33.67
C GLU A 130 0.31 2.58 33.98
N THR A 131 -0.27 3.53 33.26
CA THR A 131 -1.58 4.11 33.56
C THR A 131 -2.66 3.76 32.54
N GLY A 132 -2.30 3.24 31.36
CA GLY A 132 -3.19 3.01 30.22
C GLY A 132 -3.75 4.33 29.64
N LYS A 133 -3.11 5.46 29.96
CA LYS A 133 -3.57 6.77 29.50
C LYS A 133 -3.15 6.98 28.06
N VAL A 134 -4.14 7.13 27.19
CA VAL A 134 -3.92 7.46 25.78
C VAL A 134 -3.77 8.97 25.60
N THR A 135 -2.77 9.37 24.83
CA THR A 135 -2.56 10.75 24.39
C THR A 135 -2.41 10.81 22.87
N PHE A 136 -2.77 11.94 22.29
CA PHE A 136 -2.71 12.19 20.86
C PHE A 136 -2.01 13.52 20.63
N GLU A 137 -0.96 13.53 19.81
CA GLU A 137 -0.13 14.71 19.57
C GLU A 137 -0.94 15.94 19.10
N PHE A 138 -1.85 15.72 18.14
CA PHE A 138 -2.73 16.77 17.59
C PHE A 138 -4.21 16.61 18.03
N GLY A 139 -4.47 15.71 18.98
CA GLY A 139 -5.81 15.39 19.46
C GLY A 139 -6.48 14.24 18.70
N GLU A 140 -7.36 13.52 19.41
CA GLU A 140 -8.01 12.30 18.90
C GLU A 140 -8.80 12.52 17.61
N GLU A 141 -9.45 13.68 17.47
CA GLU A 141 -10.25 13.98 16.29
C GLU A 141 -9.39 14.14 15.03
N GLN A 142 -8.22 14.78 15.12
CA GLN A 142 -7.31 14.89 13.99
C GLN A 142 -6.64 13.55 13.67
N PHE A 143 -6.29 12.79 14.72
CA PHE A 143 -5.77 11.44 14.58
C PHE A 143 -6.77 10.55 13.82
N LYS A 144 -8.06 10.59 14.14
CA LYS A 144 -9.10 9.82 13.43
C LYS A 144 -9.42 10.39 12.03
N ALA A 145 -9.24 11.69 11.83
CA ALA A 145 -9.49 12.33 10.54
C ALA A 145 -8.40 12.05 9.51
N ALA A 146 -7.17 11.82 9.93
CA ALA A 146 -6.12 11.37 9.02
C ALA A 146 -6.37 9.92 8.62
N MET A 147 -6.41 9.64 7.32
CA MET A 147 -6.77 8.34 6.77
C MET A 147 -5.61 7.81 5.92
N GLN A 148 -5.37 6.50 5.97
CA GLN A 148 -4.26 5.89 5.23
C GLN A 148 -4.52 4.44 4.85
N THR A 149 -3.79 3.96 3.85
CA THR A 149 -3.77 2.55 3.49
C THR A 149 -2.83 1.76 4.40
N LYS A 150 -2.91 0.43 4.29
CA LYS A 150 -1.80 -0.46 4.62
C LYS A 150 -0.60 -0.16 3.71
N ASP A 151 0.52 -0.81 3.98
CA ASP A 151 1.64 -0.85 3.03
C ASP A 151 1.16 -1.51 1.74
N VAL A 152 1.26 -0.77 0.64
CA VAL A 152 0.87 -1.24 -0.69
C VAL A 152 2.12 -1.50 -1.49
N CYS A 153 2.35 -2.75 -1.89
CA CYS A 153 3.36 -3.09 -2.88
C CYS A 153 3.05 -2.38 -4.19
N CYS A 154 4.01 -1.63 -4.73
CA CYS A 154 3.90 -0.93 -5.99
C CYS A 154 5.06 -1.22 -6.95
N ASP A 155 5.84 -2.27 -6.69
CA ASP A 155 6.90 -2.70 -7.59
C ASP A 155 6.30 -3.41 -8.82
N TYR A 156 5.88 -4.66 -8.61
CA TYR A 156 5.15 -5.49 -9.56
C TYR A 156 4.42 -6.63 -8.83
N TYR A 157 3.55 -7.32 -9.55
CA TYR A 157 3.04 -8.63 -9.18
C TYR A 157 3.51 -9.72 -10.13
N SER A 158 3.70 -10.90 -9.58
CA SER A 158 3.85 -12.18 -10.27
C SER A 158 2.74 -13.14 -9.82
N GLU A 159 2.69 -14.33 -10.43
CA GLU A 159 1.78 -15.40 -10.02
C GLU A 159 1.94 -15.73 -8.52
N GLY A 160 0.83 -15.69 -7.78
CA GLY A 160 0.81 -15.92 -6.32
C GLY A 160 0.78 -14.66 -5.46
N ASP A 161 1.10 -13.49 -6.01
CA ASP A 161 1.13 -12.24 -5.23
C ASP A 161 -0.26 -11.65 -4.98
N SER A 162 -1.20 -11.88 -5.92
CA SER A 162 -2.58 -11.42 -5.79
C SER A 162 -3.57 -12.53 -6.13
N THR A 163 -4.32 -12.96 -5.11
CA THR A 163 -5.41 -13.92 -5.28
C THR A 163 -6.51 -13.43 -6.23
N TYR A 164 -6.61 -12.11 -6.47
CA TYR A 164 -7.52 -11.55 -7.47
C TYR A 164 -7.03 -11.91 -8.88
N TYR A 165 -5.78 -11.56 -9.22
CA TYR A 165 -5.19 -11.85 -10.52
C TYR A 165 -5.03 -13.35 -10.76
N ASP A 166 -4.67 -14.14 -9.74
CA ASP A 166 -4.53 -15.60 -9.83
C ASP A 166 -5.84 -16.33 -10.15
N LYS A 167 -7.00 -15.72 -9.86
CA LYS A 167 -8.32 -16.30 -10.14
C LYS A 167 -8.98 -15.75 -11.39
N LEU A 168 -8.42 -14.69 -11.99
CA LEU A 168 -8.99 -14.10 -13.19
C LEU A 168 -8.94 -15.10 -14.36
N LEU A 169 -9.99 -15.07 -15.18
CA LEU A 169 -10.15 -15.95 -16.34
C LEU A 169 -10.02 -17.43 -15.95
N ASP A 170 -10.68 -17.83 -14.86
CA ASP A 170 -10.61 -19.20 -14.32
C ASP A 170 -9.18 -19.67 -14.01
N GLY A 171 -8.30 -18.72 -13.64
CA GLY A 171 -6.89 -18.97 -13.34
C GLY A 171 -5.95 -18.92 -14.54
N GLU A 172 -6.44 -18.52 -15.72
CA GLU A 172 -5.62 -18.44 -16.94
C GLU A 172 -4.97 -17.07 -17.18
N PHE A 173 -5.16 -16.08 -16.31
CA PHE A 173 -4.63 -14.72 -16.52
C PHE A 173 -3.12 -14.69 -16.77
N TRP A 174 -2.32 -15.26 -15.86
CA TRP A 174 -0.85 -15.26 -15.97
C TRP A 174 -0.36 -16.05 -17.18
N ALA A 175 -0.95 -17.22 -17.45
CA ALA A 175 -0.63 -18.01 -18.65
C ALA A 175 -0.88 -17.21 -19.94
N LYS A 176 -2.02 -16.52 -20.06
CA LYS A 176 -2.32 -15.67 -21.22
C LYS A 176 -1.39 -14.46 -21.31
N ALA A 177 -1.02 -13.86 -20.18
CA ALA A 177 -0.05 -12.76 -20.15
C ALA A 177 1.32 -13.23 -20.65
N GLN A 178 1.77 -14.41 -20.20
CA GLN A 178 3.02 -15.01 -20.63
C GLN A 178 3.01 -15.34 -22.13
N GLU A 179 1.97 -16.00 -22.62
CA GLU A 179 1.81 -16.28 -24.06
C GLU A 179 1.85 -15.00 -24.91
N ALA A 180 1.28 -13.90 -24.42
CA ALA A 180 1.28 -12.62 -25.11
C ALA A 180 2.64 -11.89 -25.09
N VAL A 181 3.45 -12.09 -24.04
CA VAL A 181 4.79 -11.51 -23.92
C VAL A 181 5.83 -12.31 -24.71
N GLU A 182 5.81 -13.64 -24.59
CA GLU A 182 6.70 -14.55 -25.33
C GLU A 182 6.30 -14.67 -26.80
N GLY A 183 5.00 -14.59 -27.08
CA GLY A 183 4.44 -14.55 -28.41
C GLY A 183 4.52 -13.17 -29.06
N ASN A 184 4.13 -13.10 -30.33
CA ASN A 184 4.06 -11.84 -31.08
C ASN A 184 2.65 -11.22 -31.07
N ASP A 185 1.72 -11.72 -30.25
CA ASP A 185 0.35 -11.18 -30.17
C ASP A 185 0.08 -10.53 -28.81
N LYS A 186 0.25 -9.20 -28.76
CA LYS A 186 0.02 -8.38 -27.56
C LYS A 186 -1.43 -7.89 -27.42
N THR A 187 -2.39 -8.42 -28.21
CA THR A 187 -3.80 -7.98 -28.15
C THR A 187 -4.40 -8.16 -26.75
N PHE A 188 -4.06 -9.27 -26.09
CA PHE A 188 -4.45 -9.54 -24.70
C PHE A 188 -4.03 -8.42 -23.76
N LEU A 189 -2.80 -7.91 -23.91
CA LEU A 189 -2.19 -6.91 -23.03
C LEU A 189 -2.65 -5.47 -23.31
N GLY A 190 -3.42 -5.24 -24.38
CA GLY A 190 -4.02 -3.94 -24.70
C GLY A 190 -3.05 -2.75 -24.61
N ASN A 191 -3.49 -1.70 -23.92
CA ASN A 191 -2.71 -0.48 -23.72
C ASN A 191 -1.64 -0.60 -22.62
N PHE A 192 -1.68 -1.68 -21.84
CA PHE A 192 -0.79 -1.92 -20.69
C PHE A 192 0.32 -2.92 -21.02
N LYS A 193 0.53 -3.25 -22.28
CA LYS A 193 1.55 -4.21 -22.74
C LYS A 193 2.98 -3.94 -22.28
N ASP A 194 3.29 -2.69 -21.94
CA ASP A 194 4.62 -2.28 -21.46
C ASP A 194 4.76 -2.48 -19.95
N ASN A 195 3.68 -2.82 -19.24
CA ASN A 195 3.74 -3.18 -17.83
C ASN A 195 4.23 -4.62 -17.61
N PHE A 196 4.15 -5.48 -18.63
CA PHE A 196 4.42 -6.92 -18.52
C PHE A 196 5.82 -7.28 -18.99
N PHE A 197 6.50 -8.10 -18.21
CA PHE A 197 7.87 -8.55 -18.48
C PHE A 197 8.11 -9.95 -17.90
N ILE A 198 9.12 -10.65 -18.40
CA ILE A 198 9.57 -11.92 -17.80
C ILE A 198 10.72 -11.59 -16.84
N ASP A 199 10.52 -11.86 -15.56
CA ASP A 199 11.58 -11.76 -14.56
C ASP A 199 12.45 -13.03 -14.62
N THR A 200 13.65 -12.86 -15.14
CA THR A 200 14.68 -13.90 -15.20
C THR A 200 15.71 -13.79 -14.09
N ASP A 201 15.67 -12.71 -13.30
CA ASP A 201 16.68 -12.45 -12.27
C ASP A 201 16.38 -13.28 -11.01
N PHE A 202 15.10 -13.50 -10.72
CA PHE A 202 14.63 -14.31 -9.60
C PHE A 202 13.85 -15.57 -10.04
N ASP A 203 13.80 -15.85 -11.35
CA ASP A 203 13.02 -16.94 -11.95
C ASP A 203 11.52 -16.92 -11.54
N LEU A 204 10.97 -15.72 -11.33
CA LEU A 204 9.55 -15.52 -10.95
C LEU A 204 8.59 -15.68 -12.14
N GLY A 205 9.12 -15.65 -13.36
CA GLY A 205 8.31 -15.82 -14.58
C GLY A 205 7.66 -14.52 -15.03
N ILE A 206 6.40 -14.61 -15.50
CA ILE A 206 5.66 -13.43 -15.97
C ILE A 206 5.30 -12.51 -14.80
N SER A 207 5.61 -11.23 -14.95
CA SER A 207 5.39 -10.19 -13.95
C SER A 207 4.74 -8.96 -14.57
N MET A 208 4.08 -8.15 -13.74
CA MET A 208 3.32 -6.97 -14.14
C MET A 208 3.59 -5.80 -13.19
N THR A 209 4.11 -4.68 -13.72
CA THR A 209 4.21 -3.40 -13.00
C THR A 209 2.89 -2.63 -13.00
N PHE A 210 2.79 -1.59 -12.17
CA PHE A 210 1.55 -0.81 -11.97
C PHE A 210 1.48 0.50 -12.74
N ASN A 211 2.30 0.69 -13.79
CA ASN A 211 2.32 1.94 -14.52
C ASN A 211 0.96 2.23 -15.19
N ASN A 212 0.45 3.44 -14.98
CA ASN A 212 -0.89 3.89 -15.35
C ASN A 212 -2.06 3.10 -14.76
N MET A 213 -1.85 2.36 -13.66
CA MET A 213 -2.91 1.63 -12.95
C MET A 213 -3.50 2.47 -11.83
N ILE A 214 -4.73 2.14 -11.41
CA ILE A 214 -5.45 2.81 -10.33
C ILE A 214 -5.57 1.90 -9.11
N PHE A 215 -5.17 2.42 -7.94
CA PHE A 215 -5.43 1.76 -6.67
C PHE A 215 -6.85 2.08 -6.19
N VAL A 216 -7.60 1.04 -5.85
CA VAL A 216 -8.97 1.15 -5.33
C VAL A 216 -9.04 0.48 -3.97
N ILE A 217 -9.45 1.24 -2.96
CA ILE A 217 -9.59 0.75 -1.59
C ILE A 217 -10.70 -0.30 -1.51
N ASN A 218 -10.43 -1.38 -0.78
CA ASN A 218 -11.48 -2.30 -0.36
C ASN A 218 -11.99 -1.90 1.04
N PRO A 219 -13.23 -1.43 1.18
CA PRO A 219 -13.76 -0.97 2.46
C PRO A 219 -13.81 -2.05 3.54
N ASN A 220 -13.86 -3.31 3.12
CA ASN A 220 -13.96 -4.47 4.01
C ASN A 220 -12.59 -5.06 4.34
N ASP A 221 -11.54 -4.63 3.64
CA ASP A 221 -10.17 -4.95 3.98
C ASP A 221 -9.60 -3.78 4.76
N TYR A 222 -9.78 -3.82 6.08
CA TYR A 222 -9.17 -2.86 6.98
C TYR A 222 -8.56 -3.59 8.15
N ASP A 223 -7.57 -2.94 8.75
CA ASP A 223 -6.95 -3.37 9.98
C ASP A 223 -6.73 -2.15 10.88
N VAL A 224 -6.41 -2.38 12.13
CA VAL A 224 -5.99 -1.33 13.04
C VAL A 224 -4.56 -1.62 13.41
N SER A 225 -3.66 -0.73 13.01
CA SER A 225 -2.25 -0.80 13.38
C SER A 225 -2.16 -0.95 14.89
N VAL A 226 -1.69 -2.10 15.34
CA VAL A 226 -1.31 -2.33 16.73
C VAL A 226 -0.37 -1.21 17.17
N LEU A 227 0.73 -0.96 16.45
CA LEU A 227 1.72 0.05 16.84
C LEU A 227 1.16 1.47 17.08
N SER A 228 0.28 1.94 16.21
CA SER A 228 -0.18 3.33 16.23
C SER A 228 -1.65 3.51 16.65
N GLY A 229 -2.42 2.43 16.79
CA GLY A 229 -3.88 2.47 16.91
C GLY A 229 -4.61 3.01 15.66
N LYS A 230 -3.90 3.14 14.54
CA LYS A 230 -4.42 3.76 13.31
C LYS A 230 -5.20 2.78 12.47
N VAL A 231 -6.37 3.16 11.96
CA VAL A 231 -7.09 2.36 10.97
C VAL A 231 -6.37 2.43 9.62
N LEU A 232 -6.06 1.26 9.05
CA LEU A 232 -5.36 1.07 7.79
C LEU A 232 -6.29 0.36 6.81
N TYR A 233 -6.40 0.85 5.58
CA TYR A 233 -7.23 0.23 4.55
C TYR A 233 -6.38 -0.51 3.51
N GLY A 234 -6.76 -1.72 3.17
CA GLY A 234 -6.24 -2.44 2.01
C GLY A 234 -7.00 -2.09 0.73
N GLY A 235 -6.64 -2.76 -0.35
CA GLY A 235 -7.16 -2.49 -1.68
C GLY A 235 -6.38 -3.25 -2.73
N GLU A 236 -6.61 -2.90 -3.99
CA GLU A 236 -6.01 -3.59 -5.12
C GLU A 236 -5.75 -2.60 -6.27
N PHE A 237 -4.71 -2.85 -7.06
CA PHE A 237 -4.46 -2.15 -8.31
C PHE A 237 -5.28 -2.75 -9.45
N TYR A 238 -5.86 -1.88 -10.26
CA TYR A 238 -6.63 -2.23 -11.45
C TYR A 238 -6.16 -1.45 -12.67
N PHE A 239 -6.44 -1.99 -13.86
CA PHE A 239 -6.20 -1.27 -15.11
C PHE A 239 -7.15 -0.09 -15.23
N PHE A 240 -6.61 1.12 -15.32
CA PHE A 240 -7.40 2.34 -15.42
C PHE A 240 -7.71 2.67 -16.88
N TYR A 241 -8.97 2.52 -17.30
CA TYR A 241 -9.37 2.79 -18.69
C TYR A 241 -9.69 4.26 -18.95
N GLY A 242 -9.81 5.07 -17.90
CA GLY A 242 -10.11 6.49 -17.98
C GLY A 242 -11.61 6.76 -18.11
N LYS A 243 -11.95 7.96 -18.62
CA LYS A 243 -13.34 8.40 -18.75
C LYS A 243 -13.95 7.80 -20.02
N ASN A 244 -15.03 7.06 -19.86
CA ASN A 244 -15.83 6.59 -20.98
C ASN A 244 -16.61 7.77 -21.58
N GLU A 245 -16.41 8.06 -22.87
CA GLU A 245 -17.04 9.20 -23.55
C GLU A 245 -18.56 9.06 -23.67
N GLU A 246 -19.08 7.84 -23.77
CA GLU A 246 -20.51 7.58 -23.94
C GLU A 246 -21.26 7.72 -22.62
N THR A 247 -20.69 7.18 -21.53
CA THR A 247 -21.34 7.16 -20.22
C THR A 247 -20.97 8.38 -19.37
N GLY A 248 -19.86 9.06 -19.69
CA GLY A 248 -19.28 10.15 -18.91
C GLY A 248 -18.66 9.70 -17.59
N LYS A 249 -18.54 8.38 -17.34
CA LYS A 249 -18.04 7.82 -16.08
C LYS A 249 -16.61 7.31 -16.22
N TYR A 250 -15.89 7.29 -15.11
CA TYR A 250 -14.56 6.68 -15.05
C TYR A 250 -14.67 5.16 -14.88
N GLU A 251 -13.91 4.42 -15.68
CA GLU A 251 -13.93 2.96 -15.73
C GLU A 251 -12.53 2.38 -15.44
N TYR A 252 -12.52 1.25 -14.73
CA TYR A 252 -11.32 0.46 -14.42
C TYR A 252 -11.67 -1.03 -14.46
N GLY A 253 -10.68 -1.92 -14.46
CA GLY A 253 -10.99 -3.35 -14.48
C GLY A 253 -9.81 -4.29 -14.30
N GLY A 254 -10.13 -5.58 -14.29
CA GLY A 254 -9.18 -6.65 -14.02
C GLY A 254 -8.32 -7.09 -15.20
N LEU A 255 -8.63 -6.65 -16.43
CA LEU A 255 -7.88 -7.06 -17.63
C LEU A 255 -7.24 -5.87 -18.35
N PRO A 256 -6.05 -6.03 -18.92
CA PRO A 256 -5.34 -4.92 -19.55
C PRO A 256 -5.98 -4.43 -20.86
N ASN A 257 -6.79 -5.26 -21.52
CA ASN A 257 -7.59 -4.86 -22.67
C ASN A 257 -9.04 -4.54 -22.24
N TYR A 258 -9.49 -3.32 -22.53
CA TYR A 258 -10.82 -2.84 -22.16
C TYR A 258 -11.97 -3.65 -22.77
N ASP A 259 -11.91 -3.95 -24.07
CA ASP A 259 -12.98 -4.69 -24.75
C ASP A 259 -13.10 -6.09 -24.16
N MET A 260 -11.96 -6.75 -23.90
CA MET A 260 -11.94 -8.05 -23.23
C MET A 260 -12.43 -7.96 -21.79
N ALA A 261 -12.04 -6.92 -21.03
CA ALA A 261 -12.55 -6.69 -19.69
C ALA A 261 -14.08 -6.57 -19.68
N LYS A 262 -14.63 -5.85 -20.66
CA LYS A 262 -16.06 -5.64 -20.82
C LYS A 262 -16.79 -6.94 -21.16
N GLU A 263 -16.26 -7.71 -22.10
CA GLU A 263 -16.80 -9.03 -22.48
C GLU A 263 -16.79 -10.03 -21.31
N ASN A 264 -15.76 -9.97 -20.46
CA ASN A 264 -15.62 -10.83 -19.28
C ASN A 264 -16.33 -10.27 -18.04
N GLY A 265 -17.00 -9.12 -18.13
CA GLY A 265 -17.74 -8.53 -17.02
C GLY A 265 -16.87 -8.06 -15.85
N VAL A 266 -15.59 -7.75 -16.11
CA VAL A 266 -14.62 -7.29 -15.11
C VAL A 266 -14.30 -5.80 -15.23
N VAL A 267 -15.16 -5.04 -15.92
CA VAL A 267 -15.15 -3.57 -15.90
C VAL A 267 -16.02 -3.08 -14.76
N SER A 268 -15.45 -2.19 -13.95
CA SER A 268 -16.12 -1.48 -12.87
C SER A 268 -16.19 0.01 -13.18
N VAL A 269 -17.27 0.63 -12.73
CA VAL A 269 -17.44 2.09 -12.74
C VAL A 269 -16.92 2.62 -11.41
N LEU A 270 -16.07 3.64 -11.47
CA LEU A 270 -15.54 4.31 -10.29
C LEU A 270 -16.64 5.07 -9.56
N ASP A 271 -16.82 4.77 -8.28
CA ASP A 271 -17.77 5.44 -7.41
C ASP A 271 -17.10 5.87 -6.09
N LYS A 272 -16.77 7.16 -5.99
CA LYS A 272 -16.14 7.77 -4.81
C LYS A 272 -16.98 7.70 -3.52
N SER A 273 -18.27 7.36 -3.63
CA SER A 273 -19.23 7.35 -2.51
C SER A 273 -19.40 5.97 -1.83
N VAL A 274 -18.93 4.89 -2.46
CA VAL A 274 -19.17 3.50 -2.02
C VAL A 274 -18.09 2.98 -1.03
N PHE A 275 -17.20 3.86 -0.58
CA PHE A 275 -16.07 3.52 0.31
C PHE A 275 -16.30 4.04 1.74
N PRO A 276 -15.85 3.32 2.77
CA PRO A 276 -16.62 3.11 3.97
C PRO A 276 -16.72 4.38 4.82
N ASN A 277 -17.92 4.56 5.35
CA ASN A 277 -18.15 5.14 6.66
C ASN A 277 -17.98 3.99 7.67
N PRO A 278 -16.87 3.88 8.42
CA PRO A 278 -16.73 2.84 9.43
C PRO A 278 -17.67 3.18 10.59
N SER A 279 -18.93 2.75 10.50
CA SER A 279 -19.81 2.73 11.67
C SER A 279 -19.36 1.72 12.74
N VAL A 280 -18.31 0.94 12.43
CA VAL A 280 -17.59 0.12 13.39
C VAL A 280 -16.37 0.93 13.82
N GLN A 281 -16.45 1.54 15.01
CA GLN A 281 -15.27 2.06 15.68
C GLN A 281 -14.29 0.89 15.87
N PRO A 282 -12.99 1.07 15.59
CA PRO A 282 -12.00 0.03 15.84
C PRO A 282 -12.04 -0.38 17.31
N THR A 283 -12.19 -1.68 17.56
CA THR A 283 -11.82 -2.26 18.85
C THR A 283 -10.30 -2.17 18.98
N ASP A 284 -9.82 -1.83 20.17
CA ASP A 284 -8.39 -1.72 20.48
C ASP A 284 -7.64 -2.96 19.94
N PRO A 285 -6.68 -2.78 19.00
CA PRO A 285 -5.98 -3.89 18.34
C PRO A 285 -5.12 -4.72 19.30
N PHE A 286 -4.86 -4.22 20.51
CA PHE A 286 -4.12 -4.95 21.54
C PHE A 286 -4.99 -5.79 22.47
N ASN A 287 -6.32 -5.62 22.40
CA ASN A 287 -7.23 -6.15 23.41
C ASN A 287 -7.18 -7.70 23.52
N ASP A 288 -6.66 -8.39 22.50
CA ASP A 288 -6.59 -9.85 22.44
C ASP A 288 -5.18 -10.43 22.18
N MET A 289 -4.13 -9.60 22.11
CA MET A 289 -2.75 -10.10 21.93
C MET A 289 -2.20 -10.72 23.23
N ILE A 290 -1.25 -11.65 23.12
CA ILE A 290 -0.72 -12.42 24.26
C ILE A 290 0.82 -12.47 24.18
N TYR A 291 1.50 -12.18 25.29
CA TYR A 291 2.96 -12.36 25.37
C TYR A 291 3.34 -13.83 25.09
N GLY A 292 4.32 -14.03 24.20
CA GLY A 292 4.80 -15.33 23.77
C GLY A 292 3.98 -16.03 22.69
N ASP A 293 2.89 -15.41 22.20
CA ASP A 293 2.21 -15.78 20.95
C ASP A 293 2.83 -14.97 19.81
N VAL A 294 3.96 -15.45 19.28
CA VAL A 294 4.85 -14.68 18.41
C VAL A 294 4.39 -14.73 16.95
N ASN A 295 3.60 -15.72 16.55
CA ASN A 295 2.95 -15.74 15.24
C ASN A 295 1.52 -15.15 15.26
N ASN A 296 1.03 -14.72 16.43
CA ASN A 296 -0.28 -14.10 16.63
C ASN A 296 -1.44 -14.98 16.13
N ASP A 297 -1.33 -16.29 16.34
CA ASP A 297 -2.35 -17.27 15.95
C ASP A 297 -3.36 -17.59 17.08
N GLY A 298 -3.17 -16.96 18.24
CA GLY A 298 -4.00 -17.12 19.44
C GLY A 298 -3.58 -18.29 20.33
N LEU A 299 -2.50 -19.02 19.99
CA LEU A 299 -2.02 -20.19 20.72
C LEU A 299 -0.52 -20.08 21.01
N ILE A 300 -0.14 -20.22 22.29
CA ILE A 300 1.27 -20.30 22.68
C ILE A 300 1.76 -21.74 22.53
N THR A 301 2.61 -21.99 21.55
CA THR A 301 3.12 -23.32 21.21
C THR A 301 4.64 -23.32 20.99
N ILE A 302 5.19 -24.50 20.70
CA ILE A 302 6.62 -24.63 20.38
C ILE A 302 6.99 -23.89 19.08
N VAL A 303 6.01 -23.55 18.24
CA VAL A 303 6.21 -22.75 17.02
C VAL A 303 6.71 -21.36 17.40
N ASP A 304 6.14 -20.73 18.41
CA ASP A 304 6.53 -19.40 18.90
C ASP A 304 7.97 -19.38 19.40
N ALA A 305 8.32 -20.34 20.26
CA ALA A 305 9.70 -20.47 20.73
C ALA A 305 10.68 -20.72 19.58
N THR A 306 10.26 -21.44 18.53
CA THR A 306 11.08 -21.69 17.33
C THR A 306 11.26 -20.41 16.50
N ILE A 307 10.22 -19.58 16.41
CA ILE A 307 10.25 -18.29 15.72
C ILE A 307 11.22 -17.34 16.44
N VAL A 308 11.17 -17.26 17.77
CA VAL A 308 12.13 -16.48 18.58
C VAL A 308 13.57 -16.96 18.33
N GLN A 309 13.81 -18.28 18.31
CA GLN A 309 15.13 -18.83 18.01
C GLN A 309 15.62 -18.48 16.61
N LYS A 310 14.75 -18.58 15.59
CA LYS A 310 15.07 -18.21 14.21
C LYS A 310 15.41 -16.73 14.08
N TYR A 311 14.70 -15.87 14.81
CA TYR A 311 15.01 -14.44 14.89
C TYR A 311 16.41 -14.20 15.47
N ILE A 312 16.74 -14.82 16.61
CA ILE A 312 18.05 -14.69 17.27
C ILE A 312 19.22 -15.08 16.35
N VAL A 313 19.03 -16.08 15.48
CA VAL A 313 20.05 -16.51 14.51
C VAL A 313 19.94 -15.86 13.13
N ASN A 314 19.11 -14.82 12.97
CA ASN A 314 18.86 -14.07 11.73
C ASN A 314 18.35 -14.93 10.56
N VAL A 315 17.64 -16.04 10.85
CA VAL A 315 17.00 -16.91 9.86
C VAL A 315 15.54 -16.49 9.60
N ALA A 316 14.94 -15.68 10.47
CA ALA A 316 13.64 -15.04 10.28
C ALA A 316 13.69 -13.59 10.78
N GLN A 317 12.87 -12.72 10.18
CA GLN A 317 12.65 -11.36 10.68
C GLN A 317 11.31 -11.30 11.39
N LEU A 318 11.25 -10.54 12.48
CA LEU A 318 10.02 -10.23 13.19
C LEU A 318 9.72 -8.76 12.98
N ASP A 319 8.45 -8.43 12.74
CA ASP A 319 8.03 -7.03 12.83
C ASP A 319 8.13 -6.53 14.27
N ASN A 320 7.97 -5.21 14.47
CA ASN A 320 8.13 -4.59 15.78
C ASN A 320 7.16 -5.12 16.84
N VAL A 321 6.03 -5.70 16.44
CA VAL A 321 4.98 -6.19 17.34
C VAL A 321 5.34 -7.59 17.80
N ASN A 322 5.66 -8.47 16.85
CA ASN A 322 6.10 -9.83 17.16
C ASN A 322 7.42 -9.81 17.94
N GLN A 323 8.24 -8.77 17.77
CA GLN A 323 9.39 -8.52 18.64
C GLN A 323 8.99 -8.22 20.10
N LYS A 324 7.95 -7.40 20.32
CA LYS A 324 7.41 -7.12 21.66
C LYS A 324 6.69 -8.34 22.27
N LEU A 325 6.03 -9.17 21.46
CA LEU A 325 5.42 -10.42 21.91
C LEU A 325 6.49 -11.47 22.23
N ALA A 326 7.63 -11.44 21.53
CA ALA A 326 8.77 -12.30 21.77
C ALA A 326 9.60 -11.90 23.00
N ASP A 327 9.72 -10.62 23.34
CA ASP A 327 10.38 -10.12 24.55
C ASP A 327 9.50 -10.36 25.79
N VAL A 328 9.44 -11.61 26.25
CA VAL A 328 8.54 -12.05 27.32
C VAL A 328 9.11 -11.80 28.71
N ASP A 329 10.42 -11.58 28.84
CA ASP A 329 11.02 -11.11 30.10
C ASP A 329 11.08 -9.58 30.22
N VAL A 330 10.73 -8.87 29.14
CA VAL A 330 10.53 -7.41 29.07
C VAL A 330 11.81 -6.65 29.43
N ASP A 331 12.97 -7.21 29.05
CA ASP A 331 14.27 -6.59 29.26
C ASP A 331 14.71 -5.70 28.08
N GLY A 332 13.90 -5.66 27.01
CA GLY A 332 14.13 -4.87 25.80
C GLY A 332 15.04 -5.57 24.79
N VAL A 333 15.45 -6.83 25.05
CA VAL A 333 16.35 -7.58 24.18
C VAL A 333 15.83 -9.01 23.99
N ILE A 334 15.51 -9.37 22.75
CA ILE A 334 15.09 -10.74 22.43
C ILE A 334 16.30 -11.67 22.44
N THR A 335 16.33 -12.58 23.40
CA THR A 335 17.41 -13.54 23.59
C THR A 335 16.90 -14.97 23.74
N VAL A 336 17.82 -15.93 23.88
CA VAL A 336 17.46 -17.33 24.14
C VAL A 336 16.67 -17.49 25.45
N LYS A 337 16.72 -16.51 26.37
CA LYS A 337 15.91 -16.51 27.59
C LYS A 337 14.43 -16.46 27.26
N ASP A 338 14.04 -15.64 26.30
CA ASP A 338 12.65 -15.49 25.87
C ASP A 338 12.11 -16.77 25.24
N ALA A 339 12.86 -17.36 24.31
CA ALA A 339 12.51 -18.67 23.75
C ALA A 339 12.39 -19.74 24.84
N THR A 340 13.24 -19.68 25.87
CA THR A 340 13.19 -20.60 27.01
C THR A 340 11.98 -20.32 27.90
N ALA A 341 11.61 -19.06 28.11
CA ALA A 341 10.44 -18.66 28.88
C ALA A 341 9.14 -19.13 28.20
N VAL A 342 9.04 -19.01 26.88
CA VAL A 342 7.92 -19.59 26.10
C VAL A 342 7.85 -21.11 26.27
N GLN A 343 8.99 -21.82 26.18
CA GLN A 343 9.03 -23.27 26.42
C GLN A 343 8.61 -23.67 27.83
N LYS A 344 9.00 -22.90 28.84
CA LYS A 344 8.63 -23.14 30.24
C LYS A 344 7.14 -22.96 30.48
N TYR A 345 6.52 -21.98 29.83
CA TYR A 345 5.07 -21.79 29.85
C TYR A 345 4.35 -23.03 29.31
N ILE A 346 4.79 -23.54 28.16
CA ILE A 346 4.19 -24.71 27.49
C ILE A 346 4.20 -25.95 28.38
N VAL A 347 5.27 -26.15 29.17
CA VAL A 347 5.40 -27.29 30.09
C VAL A 347 4.98 -26.99 31.53
N ASN A 348 4.38 -25.81 31.77
CA ASN A 348 3.86 -25.36 33.06
C ASN A 348 4.90 -25.41 34.21
N VAL A 349 6.07 -24.83 33.98
CA VAL A 349 7.14 -24.68 35.00
C VAL A 349 7.51 -23.20 35.18
N ASP A 350 7.93 -22.82 36.39
CA ASP A 350 8.18 -21.42 36.75
C ASP A 350 9.26 -20.73 35.90
N GLY A 351 9.15 -19.39 35.82
CA GLY A 351 10.12 -18.53 35.16
C GLY A 351 9.88 -18.38 33.66
N TYR A 352 8.61 -18.24 33.27
CA TYR A 352 8.16 -17.94 31.90
C TYR A 352 7.91 -16.45 31.62
N GLY A 353 8.35 -15.55 32.51
CA GLY A 353 8.14 -14.11 32.34
C GLY A 353 6.65 -13.79 32.24
N LYS A 354 6.29 -12.91 31.31
CA LYS A 354 4.90 -12.55 31.00
C LYS A 354 4.22 -13.50 30.01
N THR A 355 4.86 -14.60 29.60
CA THR A 355 4.27 -15.52 28.62
C THR A 355 2.86 -15.97 29.04
N GLY A 356 1.87 -15.83 28.16
CA GLY A 356 0.47 -16.15 28.43
C GLY A 356 -0.35 -15.03 29.07
N GLU A 357 0.29 -13.93 29.46
CA GLU A 357 -0.42 -12.71 29.88
C GLU A 357 -0.92 -11.95 28.67
N LYS A 358 -2.09 -11.29 28.82
CA LYS A 358 -2.56 -10.34 27.82
C LYS A 358 -1.47 -9.30 27.58
N PHE A 359 -1.15 -9.10 26.31
CA PHE A 359 -0.25 -8.06 25.89
C PHE A 359 -0.86 -6.71 26.26
N ALA A 360 -0.19 -6.03 27.18
CA ALA A 360 -0.44 -4.63 27.46
C ALA A 360 0.70 -3.88 26.79
N ALA A 361 0.41 -3.10 25.76
CA ALA A 361 1.40 -2.30 25.09
C ALA A 361 2.05 -1.35 26.12
N ALA A 362 3.29 -1.63 26.47
CA ALA A 362 4.15 -0.74 27.23
C ALA A 362 4.85 0.26 26.29
#